data_AF-A0A8T4MUQ0-F1
#
_entry.id   AF-A0A8T4MUQ0-F1
#
_cell.length_a   1.000
_cell.length_b   1.000
_cell.length_c   1.000
_cell.angle_alpha   90.00
_cell.angle_beta   90.00
_cell.angle_gamma   90.00
#
_symmetry.space_group_name_H-M   'P 1'
#
loop_
_entity.id
_entity.type
_entity.pdbx_description
1 polymer ?
#
loop_
_entity_poly.entity_id
_entity_poly.type
_entity_poly.pdbx_seq_one_letter_code
_entity_poly.pdbx_strand_id
1 'polypeptide(L)'
;MKYLIIEDCFSDVALLRVRIKRLGYEVTVADPNDSMTFARSNHPAVIQLDGLCGKCFELIDALKEDCPDSSYIIFSADDIILDNGRRRGLITFDKSGGGVDLLEYLQSLK
;
A
#
# COMPACT_ATOMS: atom_id res chain seq x y z
N MET A 1 -5.55 -13.52 -2.06
CA MET A 1 -5.97 -12.11 -2.21
C MET A 1 -4.90 -11.36 -2.99
N LYS A 2 -5.27 -10.41 -3.84
CA LYS A 2 -4.32 -9.63 -4.64
C LYS A 2 -3.81 -8.42 -3.85
N TYR A 3 -2.52 -8.16 -3.95
CA TYR A 3 -1.81 -7.08 -3.27
C TYR A 3 -1.04 -6.27 -4.30
N LEU A 4 -1.26 -4.95 -4.35
CA LEU A 4 -0.51 -4.03 -5.19
C LEU A 4 0.45 -3.22 -4.32
N ILE A 5 1.75 -3.26 -4.64
CA ILE A 5 2.75 -2.34 -4.09
C ILE A 5 3.08 -1.31 -5.15
N ILE A 6 2.98 -0.03 -4.81
CA ILE A 6 3.34 1.11 -5.64
C ILE A 6 4.63 1.70 -5.07
N GLU A 7 5.71 1.55 -5.82
CA GLU A 7 7.08 1.82 -5.38
C GLU A 7 7.93 2.22 -6.59
N ASP A 8 8.70 3.31 -6.48
CA ASP A 8 9.62 3.75 -7.54
C ASP A 8 11.03 3.13 -7.38
N CYS A 9 11.34 2.56 -6.21
CA CYS A 9 12.57 1.83 -5.92
C CYS A 9 12.35 0.31 -5.72
N PHE A 10 12.36 -0.46 -6.82
CA PHE A 10 12.06 -1.91 -6.79
C PHE A 10 12.96 -2.76 -5.88
N SER A 11 14.17 -2.31 -5.55
CA SER A 11 15.06 -3.02 -4.62
C SER A 11 14.48 -3.08 -3.20
N ASP A 12 13.72 -2.07 -2.81
CA ASP A 12 13.30 -1.87 -1.43
C ASP A 12 12.15 -2.82 -1.06
N VAL A 13 11.42 -3.27 -2.08
CA VAL A 13 10.25 -4.16 -1.93
C VAL A 13 10.57 -5.63 -2.12
N ALA A 14 11.81 -6.00 -2.47
CA ALA A 14 12.17 -7.39 -2.78
C ALA A 14 11.91 -8.34 -1.59
N LEU A 15 12.39 -7.98 -0.40
CA LEU A 15 12.19 -8.78 0.82
C LEU A 15 10.73 -8.72 1.30
N LEU A 16 10.11 -7.55 1.22
CA LEU A 16 8.72 -7.34 1.60
C LEU A 16 7.78 -8.23 0.78
N ARG A 17 7.97 -8.26 -0.54
CA ARG A 17 7.22 -9.11 -1.47
C ARG A 17 7.29 -10.58 -1.08
N VAL A 18 8.46 -11.08 -0.67
CA VAL A 18 8.61 -12.48 -0.22
C VAL A 18 7.78 -12.73 1.04
N ARG A 19 7.82 -11.82 2.01
CA ARG A 19 7.06 -11.95 3.26
C ARG A 19 5.55 -11.92 3.01
N ILE A 20 5.06 -10.99 2.20
CA ILE A 20 3.65 -10.87 1.85
C ILE A 20 3.16 -12.10 1.06
N LYS A 21 3.97 -12.61 0.11
CA LYS A 21 3.65 -13.86 -0.61
C LYS A 21 3.55 -15.07 0.32
N ARG A 22 4.38 -15.16 1.36
CA ARG A 22 4.29 -16.23 2.38
C ARG A 22 2.99 -16.16 3.18
N LEU A 23 2.36 -14.99 3.28
CA LEU A 23 1.02 -14.84 3.83
C LEU A 23 -0.08 -15.24 2.84
N GLY A 24 0.22 -15.71 1.63
CA GLY A 24 -0.78 -16.17 0.65
C GLY A 24 -1.39 -15.06 -0.21
N TYR A 25 -0.75 -13.90 -0.28
CA TYR A 25 -1.14 -12.84 -1.22
C TYR A 25 -0.44 -13.02 -2.57
N GLU A 26 -1.16 -12.70 -3.65
CA GLU A 26 -0.59 -12.51 -4.98
C GLU A 26 -0.10 -11.07 -5.10
N VAL A 27 1.22 -10.88 -5.14
CA VAL A 27 1.83 -9.55 -5.08
C VAL A 27 2.25 -9.06 -6.48
N THR A 28 1.71 -7.92 -6.87
CA THR A 28 2.13 -7.11 -8.01
C THR A 28 2.89 -5.89 -7.49
N VAL A 29 4.01 -5.56 -8.11
CA VAL A 29 4.73 -4.30 -7.86
C VAL A 29 4.61 -3.45 -9.11
N ALA A 30 4.21 -2.21 -8.96
CA ALA A 30 4.05 -1.27 -10.06
C ALA A 30 4.80 0.03 -9.76
N ASP A 31 5.36 0.62 -10.82
CA ASP A 31 5.82 2.00 -10.79
C ASP A 31 4.59 2.94 -10.60
N PRO A 32 4.73 4.05 -9.86
CA PRO A 32 3.65 5.03 -9.71
C PRO A 32 2.97 5.45 -11.02
N ASN A 33 3.73 5.56 -12.12
CA ASN A 33 3.21 5.98 -13.43
C ASN A 33 2.24 4.97 -14.07
N ASP A 34 2.42 3.68 -13.78
CA ASP A 34 1.62 2.61 -14.40
C ASP A 34 0.62 1.98 -13.40
N SER A 35 0.71 2.36 -12.12
CA SER A 35 -0.03 1.77 -11.00
C SER A 35 -1.55 1.72 -11.20
N MET A 36 -2.15 2.76 -11.78
CA MET A 36 -3.59 2.84 -12.05
C MET A 36 -4.06 1.73 -13.01
N THR A 37 -3.26 1.39 -14.01
CA THR A 37 -3.57 0.31 -14.95
C THR A 37 -3.66 -1.03 -14.23
N PHE A 38 -2.72 -1.28 -13.31
CA PHE A 38 -2.73 -2.50 -12.50
C PHE A 38 -3.88 -2.53 -11.50
N ALA A 39 -4.18 -1.42 -10.84
CA ALA A 39 -5.28 -1.31 -9.90
C ALA A 39 -6.62 -1.64 -10.57
N ARG A 40 -6.92 -0.99 -11.69
CA ARG A 40 -8.16 -1.21 -12.47
C ARG A 40 -8.28 -2.64 -13.00
N SER A 41 -7.18 -3.20 -13.51
CA SER A 41 -7.23 -4.53 -14.15
C SER A 41 -7.31 -5.66 -13.13
N ASN A 42 -6.77 -5.46 -11.93
CA ASN A 42 -6.60 -6.53 -10.96
C ASN A 42 -7.55 -6.45 -9.77
N HIS A 43 -8.11 -5.29 -9.46
CA HIS A 43 -8.92 -5.03 -8.26
C HIS A 43 -8.24 -5.61 -7.00
N PRO A 44 -7.06 -5.08 -6.62
CA PRO A 44 -6.32 -5.58 -5.47
C PRO A 44 -7.13 -5.38 -4.18
N ALA A 45 -7.07 -6.34 -3.26
CA ALA A 45 -7.70 -6.19 -1.95
C ALA A 45 -6.90 -5.26 -1.03
N VAL A 46 -5.59 -5.13 -1.28
CA VAL A 46 -4.69 -4.24 -0.54
C VAL A 46 -3.82 -3.48 -1.53
N ILE A 47 -3.72 -2.16 -1.33
CA ILE A 47 -2.85 -1.26 -2.08
C ILE A 47 -1.90 -0.60 -1.09
N GLN A 48 -0.60 -0.83 -1.28
CA GLN A 48 0.46 -0.14 -0.56
C GLN A 48 1.09 0.91 -1.45
N LEU A 49 1.29 2.11 -0.92
CA LEU A 49 1.97 3.22 -1.57
C LEU A 49 3.23 3.58 -0.80
N ASP A 50 4.32 3.81 -1.50
CA ASP A 50 5.42 4.59 -0.96
C ASP A 50 4.97 6.05 -0.82
N GLY A 51 4.95 6.54 0.42
CA GLY A 51 4.59 7.90 0.80
C GLY A 51 5.66 8.93 0.47
N LEU A 52 6.87 8.49 0.12
CA LEU A 52 7.94 9.37 -0.35
C LEU A 52 7.94 9.53 -1.87
N CYS A 53 7.22 8.68 -2.61
CA CYS A 53 7.07 8.87 -4.03
C CYS A 53 6.32 10.18 -4.30
N GLY A 54 6.85 11.00 -5.20
CA GLY A 54 6.32 12.34 -5.49
C GLY A 54 4.89 12.37 -6.02
N LYS A 55 4.30 11.20 -6.31
CA LYS A 55 2.93 11.02 -6.82
C LYS A 55 1.96 10.38 -5.83
N CYS A 56 2.39 10.02 -4.62
CA CYS A 56 1.57 9.25 -3.67
C CYS A 56 0.21 9.92 -3.39
N PHE A 57 0.23 11.22 -3.11
CA PHE A 57 -0.98 11.97 -2.77
C PHE A 57 -1.91 12.21 -3.97
N GLU A 58 -1.36 12.30 -5.19
CA GLU A 58 -2.18 12.39 -6.41
C GLU A 58 -2.85 11.05 -6.74
N LEU A 59 -2.12 9.95 -6.50
CA LEU A 59 -2.58 8.60 -6.80
C LEU A 59 -3.65 8.12 -5.81
N ILE A 60 -3.54 8.46 -4.52
CA ILE A 60 -4.43 7.88 -3.50
C ILE A 60 -5.91 8.19 -3.75
N ASP A 61 -6.24 9.41 -4.20
CA ASP A 61 -7.62 9.80 -4.44
C ASP A 61 -8.18 9.07 -5.67
N ALA A 62 -7.42 9.01 -6.76
CA ALA A 62 -7.80 8.26 -7.96
C ALA A 62 -7.95 6.76 -7.68
N LEU A 63 -7.04 6.18 -6.88
CA LEU A 63 -7.12 4.78 -6.49
C LEU A 63 -8.34 4.50 -5.61
N LYS A 64 -8.70 5.40 -4.70
CA LYS A 64 -9.90 5.26 -3.85
C LYS A 64 -11.19 5.34 -4.66
N GLU A 65 -11.21 6.12 -5.73
CA GLU A 65 -12.34 6.18 -6.66
C GLU A 65 -12.49 4.86 -7.45
N ASP A 66 -11.38 4.33 -7.99
CA ASP A 66 -11.41 3.14 -8.84
C ASP A 66 -11.45 1.81 -8.06
N CYS A 67 -10.94 1.80 -6.83
CA CYS A 67 -10.82 0.61 -5.98
C CYS A 67 -11.33 0.86 -4.55
N PRO A 68 -12.59 1.32 -4.37
CA PRO A 68 -13.10 1.80 -3.07
C PRO A 68 -13.15 0.73 -1.96
N ASP A 69 -13.08 -0.55 -2.34
CA ASP A 69 -13.11 -1.69 -1.42
C ASP A 69 -11.70 -2.16 -0.99
N SER A 70 -10.64 -1.59 -1.57
CA SER A 70 -9.27 -1.89 -1.18
C SER A 70 -8.94 -1.33 0.20
N SER A 71 -8.06 -2.03 0.93
CA SER A 71 -7.36 -1.47 2.08
C SER A 71 -6.12 -0.72 1.62
N TYR A 72 -5.88 0.48 2.17
CA TYR A 72 -4.77 1.34 1.77
C TYR A 72 -3.71 1.43 2.85
N ILE A 73 -2.47 1.23 2.44
CA ILE A 73 -1.28 1.33 3.29
C ILE A 73 -0.37 2.39 2.69
N ILE A 74 0.12 3.33 3.51
CA ILE A 74 1.18 4.26 3.07
C ILE A 74 2.40 3.99 3.94
N PHE A 75 3.54 3.81 3.29
CA PHE A 75 4.84 3.61 3.92
C PHE A 75 5.64 4.92 3.84
N SER A 76 6.11 5.47 4.96
CA SER A 76 7.03 6.62 4.94
C SER A 76 8.22 6.37 5.87
N ALA A 77 9.31 7.12 5.68
CA ALA A 77 10.55 6.90 6.42
C ALA A 77 10.54 7.39 7.87
N ASP A 78 9.87 8.52 8.18
CA ASP A 78 10.08 9.23 9.44
C ASP A 78 8.82 9.75 10.16
N ASP A 79 7.69 9.96 9.47
CA ASP A 79 6.40 10.40 10.03
C ASP A 79 5.35 10.44 8.90
N ILE A 80 4.06 10.21 9.20
CA ILE A 80 2.98 10.23 8.20
C ILE A 80 1.99 11.37 8.51
N ILE A 81 1.84 12.30 7.57
CA ILE A 81 0.86 13.38 7.60
C ILE A 81 -0.52 12.79 7.25
N LEU A 82 -1.51 13.00 8.12
CA LEU A 82 -2.93 12.75 7.84
C LEU A 82 -3.65 14.07 7.49
N ASP A 83 -4.40 14.04 6.39
CA ASP A 83 -5.38 15.06 6.04
C ASP A 83 -6.67 14.91 6.90
N ASN A 84 -7.34 16.04 7.10
CA ASN A 84 -8.42 16.31 8.05
C ASN A 84 -9.73 15.55 7.76
N GLY A 85 -9.79 14.31 8.21
CA GLY A 85 -11.04 13.74 8.71
C GLY A 85 -11.82 12.86 7.73
N ARG A 86 -11.89 11.58 8.11
CA ARG A 86 -12.95 10.60 7.77
C ARG A 86 -13.00 10.11 6.31
N ARG A 87 -12.41 8.93 6.05
CA ARG A 87 -13.09 7.61 6.08
C ARG A 87 -12.21 6.49 5.49
N ARG A 88 -12.23 5.35 6.19
CA ARG A 88 -11.65 4.01 5.89
C ARG A 88 -10.13 3.93 5.71
N GLY A 89 -9.47 3.78 6.87
CA GLY A 89 -8.30 2.93 7.05
C GLY A 89 -7.06 3.29 6.24
N LEU A 90 -6.44 4.42 6.57
CA LEU A 90 -5.02 4.63 6.30
C LEU A 90 -4.25 4.07 7.49
N ILE A 91 -3.47 3.00 7.26
CA ILE A 91 -2.56 2.45 8.27
C ILE A 91 -1.14 2.92 7.96
N THR A 92 -0.56 3.57 8.94
CA THR A 92 0.77 4.20 8.90
C THR A 92 1.74 3.32 9.65
N PHE A 93 2.80 2.86 8.98
CA PHE A 93 3.82 1.99 9.57
C PHE A 93 5.03 2.83 9.96
N ASP A 94 5.18 3.07 11.26
CA ASP A 94 6.35 3.75 11.83
C ASP A 94 7.49 2.74 12.06
N LYS A 95 8.66 3.07 11.52
CA LYS A 95 9.90 2.30 11.64
C LYS A 95 10.48 2.32 13.08
N SER A 96 10.02 3.25 13.92
CA SER A 96 10.50 3.48 15.29
C SER A 96 9.88 2.55 16.36
N GLY A 97 8.97 1.65 15.96
CA GLY A 97 8.42 0.60 16.84
C GLY A 97 7.12 0.96 17.57
N GLY A 98 6.51 2.11 17.27
CA GLY A 98 5.17 2.49 17.74
C GLY A 98 4.01 2.12 16.82
N GLY A 99 4.28 1.55 15.63
CA GLY A 99 3.29 1.21 14.61
C GLY A 99 2.67 -0.18 14.75
N VAL A 100 1.58 -0.43 14.02
CA VAL A 100 0.98 -1.77 13.83
C VAL A 100 2.01 -2.65 13.10
N ASP A 101 2.14 -3.94 13.41
CA ASP A 101 2.95 -4.84 12.58
C ASP A 101 2.22 -5.11 11.25
N LEU A 102 2.88 -4.80 10.13
CA LEU A 102 2.31 -4.98 8.78
C LEU A 102 1.85 -6.42 8.55
N LEU A 103 2.64 -7.40 8.98
CA LEU A 103 2.31 -8.80 8.78
C LEU A 103 1.11 -9.22 9.65
N GLU A 104 1.01 -8.75 10.89
CA GLU A 104 -0.15 -9.00 11.75
C GLU A 104 -1.41 -8.36 11.18
N TYR A 105 -1.32 -7.11 10.71
CA TYR A 105 -2.45 -6.45 10.05
C TYR A 105 -2.92 -7.24 8.82
N LEU A 106 -2.00 -7.67 7.96
CA LEU A 106 -2.36 -8.46 6.78
C LEU A 106 -2.97 -9.82 7.14
N GLN A 107 -2.58 -10.42 8.25
CA GLN A 107 -3.25 -11.64 8.74
C GLN A 107 -4.69 -11.37 9.18
N SER A 108 -4.97 -10.19 9.74
CA SER A 108 -6.33 -9.79 10.18
C SER A 108 -7.31 -9.49 9.05
N LEU A 109 -6.82 -9.24 7.83
CA LEU A 109 -7.64 -8.96 6.64
C LEU A 109 -8.16 -10.20 5.91
N LYS A 110 -7.78 -11.39 6.38
CA LYS A 110 -8.26 -12.68 5.85
C LYS A 110 -9.56 -13.12 6.51
#